data_AF-A0A926W490-F1
#
_entry.id   AF-A0A926W490-F1
#
_cell.length_a   1.000
_cell.length_b   1.000
_cell.length_c   1.000
_cell.angle_alpha   90.00
_cell.angle_beta   90.00
_cell.angle_gamma   90.00
#
_symmetry.space_group_name_H-M   'P 1'
#
loop_
_entity.id
_entity.type
_entity.pdbx_description
1 polymer ?
#
loop_
_entity_poly.entity_id
_entity_poly.type
_entity_poly.pdbx_seq_one_letter_code
_entity_poly.pdbx_strand_id
1 'polypeptide(L)'
;MTLQPPPPPSISPRQMTLMRIVASLAWSDGNLATEEVNLMLDRFSSLFSVTAERQQILRQELQDYLMQNIPLEELVPKLPAQEEREVVLQLAYEVISASARAPEEPVINPEEEAAYQRLVALLDLPTSVVEKVEQEAKADLQQPQNIVDRMTDRLRRFIEHP
;
A
#
# COMPACT_ATOMS: atom_id res chain seq x y z
N MET A 1 20.18 13.53 28.25
CA MET A 1 19.33 12.36 27.98
C MET A 1 19.81 11.77 26.67
N THR A 2 20.35 10.56 26.69
CA THR A 2 20.80 9.87 25.47
C THR A 2 19.56 9.43 24.70
N LEU A 3 19.32 10.06 23.55
CA LEU A 3 18.29 9.65 22.60
C LEU A 3 18.66 8.24 22.14
N GLN A 4 18.10 7.21 22.78
CA GLN A 4 18.14 5.86 22.22
C GLN A 4 17.40 5.95 20.87
N PRO A 5 18.03 5.55 19.76
CA PRO A 5 17.30 5.47 18.50
C PRO A 5 16.10 4.53 18.73
N PRO A 6 14.93 4.86 18.17
CA PRO A 6 13.78 3.97 18.26
C PRO A 6 14.20 2.56 17.81
N PRO A 7 13.63 1.50 18.42
CA PRO A 7 13.92 0.14 18.01
C PRO A 7 13.74 0.02 16.49
N PRO A 8 14.60 -0.76 15.81
CA PRO A 8 14.48 -0.93 14.37
C PRO A 8 13.06 -1.41 14.04
N PRO A 9 12.43 -0.87 12.99
CA PRO A 9 11.07 -1.25 12.62
C PRO A 9 10.98 -2.76 12.44
N SER A 10 9.84 -3.33 12.85
CA SER A 10 9.56 -4.76 12.63
C SER A 10 9.36 -5.11 11.14
N ILE A 11 9.38 -4.09 10.27
CA ILE A 11 9.28 -4.17 8.81
C ILE A 11 10.55 -3.67 8.13
N SER A 12 10.85 -4.20 6.95
CA SER A 12 11.98 -3.76 6.12
C SER A 12 11.76 -2.35 5.56
N PRO A 13 12.83 -1.62 5.19
CA PRO A 13 12.71 -0.31 4.53
C PRO A 13 11.87 -0.35 3.24
N ARG A 14 11.91 -1.47 2.51
CA ARG A 14 11.08 -1.71 1.32
C ARG A 14 9.60 -1.81 1.69
N GLN A 15 9.25 -2.64 2.68
CA GLN A 15 7.87 -2.78 3.20
C GLN A 15 7.32 -1.44 3.72
N MET A 16 8.15 -0.68 4.42
CA MET A 16 7.80 0.65 4.91
C MET A 16 7.53 1.63 3.76
N THR A 17 8.34 1.59 2.70
CA THR A 17 8.15 2.45 1.51
C THR A 17 6.85 2.11 0.79
N LEU A 18 6.58 0.82 0.59
CA LEU A 18 5.32 0.32 0.00
C LEU A 18 4.11 0.81 0.78
N MET A 19 4.10 0.59 2.09
CA MET A 19 3.00 1.00 2.96
C MET A 19 2.78 2.51 2.90
N ARG A 20 3.85 3.32 2.91
CA ARG A 20 3.76 4.79 2.86
C ARG A 20 3.20 5.30 1.53
N ILE A 21 3.53 4.65 0.41
CA ILE A 21 2.99 5.03 -0.90
C ILE A 21 1.49 4.80 -0.93
N VAL A 22 1.05 3.64 -0.47
CA VAL A 22 -0.37 3.30 -0.39
C VAL A 22 -1.11 4.22 0.60
N ALA A 23 -0.50 4.51 1.75
CA ALA A 23 -1.04 5.46 2.72
C ALA A 23 -1.23 6.86 2.10
N SER A 24 -0.22 7.35 1.37
CA SER A 24 -0.27 8.67 0.73
C SER A 24 -1.39 8.79 -0.31
N LEU A 25 -1.79 7.68 -0.95
CA LEU A 25 -2.94 7.63 -1.86
C LEU A 25 -4.26 7.70 -1.09
N ALA A 26 -4.37 6.98 0.02
CA ALA A 26 -5.55 7.05 0.87
C ALA A 26 -5.68 8.41 1.58
N TRP A 27 -4.57 9.15 1.74
CA TRP A 27 -4.55 10.55 2.20
C TRP A 27 -4.96 11.58 1.13
N SER A 28 -5.31 11.16 -0.08
CA SER A 28 -5.48 12.04 -1.24
C SER A 28 -6.56 13.12 -1.09
N ASP A 29 -7.61 12.86 -0.32
CA ASP A 29 -8.69 13.80 0.02
C ASP A 29 -8.32 14.73 1.21
N GLY A 30 -7.10 14.58 1.75
CA GLY A 30 -6.61 15.31 2.90
C GLY A 30 -7.06 14.74 4.25
N ASN A 31 -7.83 13.66 4.28
CA ASN A 31 -8.34 13.04 5.49
C ASN A 31 -8.32 11.51 5.40
N LEU A 32 -7.43 10.89 6.15
CA LEU A 32 -7.51 9.45 6.34
C LEU A 32 -8.52 9.11 7.45
N ALA A 33 -9.70 8.59 7.08
CA ALA A 33 -10.71 8.24 8.07
C ALA A 33 -10.19 7.15 9.02
N THR A 34 -10.65 7.14 10.27
CA THR A 34 -10.18 6.15 11.26
C THR A 34 -10.50 4.72 10.80
N GLU A 35 -11.60 4.54 10.09
CA GLU A 35 -12.03 3.31 9.47
C GLU A 35 -11.06 2.85 8.37
N GLU A 36 -10.56 3.77 7.54
CA GLU A 36 -9.60 3.49 6.46
C GLU A 36 -8.22 3.20 7.01
N VAL A 37 -7.79 3.95 8.04
CA VAL A 37 -6.59 3.64 8.82
C VAL A 37 -6.70 2.21 9.35
N ASN A 38 -7.79 1.88 10.03
CA ASN A 38 -7.98 0.55 10.61
C ASN A 38 -7.99 -0.55 9.55
N LEU A 39 -8.67 -0.35 8.43
CA LEU A 39 -8.69 -1.29 7.32
C LEU A 39 -7.28 -1.53 6.75
N MET A 40 -6.53 -0.45 6.50
CA MET A 40 -5.15 -0.54 6.04
C MET A 40 -4.26 -1.23 7.06
N LEU A 41 -4.39 -0.90 8.34
CA LEU A 41 -3.61 -1.52 9.42
C LEU A 41 -3.90 -3.01 9.55
N ASP A 42 -5.17 -3.42 9.43
CA ASP A 42 -5.55 -4.83 9.44
C ASP A 42 -4.99 -5.57 8.22
N ARG A 43 -5.05 -4.94 7.04
CA ARG A 43 -4.46 -5.52 5.83
C ARG A 43 -2.93 -5.61 5.93
N PHE A 44 -2.24 -4.52 6.25
CA PHE A 44 -0.77 -4.50 6.31
C PHE A 44 -0.19 -5.36 7.43
N SER A 45 -0.83 -5.39 8.61
CA SER A 45 -0.36 -6.28 9.68
C SER A 45 -0.49 -7.75 9.29
N SER A 46 -1.59 -8.13 8.61
CA SER A 46 -1.76 -9.47 8.03
C SER A 46 -0.73 -9.76 6.91
N LEU A 47 -0.39 -8.76 6.09
CA LEU A 47 0.59 -8.88 5.02
C LEU A 47 2.02 -9.09 5.54
N PHE A 48 2.39 -8.45 6.65
CA PHE A 48 3.75 -8.46 7.17
C PHE A 48 3.97 -9.48 8.29
N SER A 49 2.91 -10.09 8.81
CA SER A 49 3.01 -11.11 9.86
C SER A 49 1.94 -12.19 9.78
N VAL A 50 2.37 -13.43 10.03
CA VAL A 50 1.54 -14.63 10.03
C VAL A 50 0.98 -14.97 11.44
N THR A 51 1.45 -14.29 12.49
CA THR A 51 1.05 -14.57 13.88
C THR A 51 0.27 -13.42 14.48
N ALA A 52 -0.86 -13.70 15.12
CA ALA A 52 -1.75 -12.70 15.73
C ALA A 52 -1.05 -11.75 16.71
N GLU A 53 -0.14 -12.26 17.57
CA GLU A 53 0.64 -11.42 18.49
C GLU A 53 1.52 -10.39 17.76
N ARG A 54 2.19 -10.82 16.68
CA ARG A 54 3.03 -9.94 15.87
C ARG A 54 2.20 -8.98 15.01
N GLN A 55 1.02 -9.40 14.55
CA GLN A 55 0.09 -8.52 13.84
C GLN A 55 -0.33 -7.34 14.72
N GLN A 56 -0.63 -7.58 16.00
CA GLN A 56 -1.03 -6.51 16.92
C GLN A 56 0.11 -5.52 17.22
N ILE A 57 1.35 -6.00 17.33
CA ILE A 57 2.54 -5.14 17.49
C ILE A 57 2.76 -4.32 16.21
N LEU A 58 2.73 -4.97 15.05
CA LEU A 58 2.85 -4.31 13.75
C LEU A 58 1.75 -3.27 13.55
N ARG A 59 0.51 -3.55 13.96
CA ARG A 59 -0.60 -2.60 13.87
C ARG A 59 -0.27 -1.26 14.54
N GLN A 60 0.34 -1.31 15.73
CA GLN A 60 0.75 -0.09 16.45
C GLN A 60 1.90 0.62 15.76
N GLU A 61 2.93 -0.11 15.32
CA GLU A 61 4.06 0.48 14.59
C GLU A 61 3.61 1.13 13.27
N LEU A 62 2.76 0.43 12.51
CA LEU A 62 2.23 0.90 11.23
C LEU A 62 1.38 2.15 11.40
N GLN A 63 0.63 2.29 12.51
CA GLN A 63 -0.20 3.46 12.76
C GLN A 63 0.62 4.75 12.79
N ASP A 64 1.76 4.74 13.50
CA ASP A 64 2.67 5.88 13.57
C ASP A 64 3.28 6.23 12.20
N TYR A 65 3.46 5.23 11.32
CA TYR A 65 3.94 5.45 9.97
C TYR A 65 2.86 5.94 9.00
N LEU A 66 1.61 5.49 9.15
CA LEU A 66 0.48 5.97 8.33
C LEU A 66 0.12 7.42 8.65
N MET A 67 0.33 7.87 9.89
CA MET A 67 0.17 9.27 10.29
C MET A 67 1.25 10.19 9.73
N GLN A 68 2.39 9.64 9.28
CA GLN A 68 3.42 10.40 8.58
C GLN A 68 3.01 10.57 7.12
N ASN A 69 2.28 11.66 6.83
CA ASN A 69 1.88 12.02 5.48
C ASN A 69 3.12 12.47 4.66
N ILE A 70 3.79 11.49 4.04
CA ILE A 70 4.95 11.70 3.18
C ILE A 70 4.47 11.71 1.72
N PRO A 71 4.81 12.75 0.93
CA PRO A 71 4.35 12.86 -0.45
C PRO A 71 4.92 11.76 -1.35
N LEU A 72 4.16 11.37 -2.38
CA LEU A 72 4.54 10.33 -3.34
C LEU A 72 5.87 10.64 -4.04
N GLU A 73 6.14 11.91 -4.30
CA GLU A 73 7.35 12.43 -4.94
C GLU A 73 8.62 12.10 -4.14
N GLU A 74 8.52 11.92 -2.82
CA GLU A 74 9.64 11.53 -1.96
C GLU A 74 9.80 10.01 -1.87
N LEU A 75 8.71 9.26 -2.07
CA LEU A 75 8.68 7.81 -1.89
C LEU A 75 9.00 7.06 -3.18
N VAL A 76 8.45 7.49 -4.30
CA VAL A 76 8.63 6.83 -5.61
C VAL A 76 10.11 6.73 -6.03
N PRO A 77 10.98 7.74 -5.83
CA PRO A 77 12.40 7.63 -6.14
C PRO A 77 13.14 6.57 -5.32
N LYS A 78 12.57 6.09 -4.21
CA LYS A 78 13.14 5.01 -3.38
C LYS A 78 12.87 3.62 -3.95
N LEU A 79 12.15 3.51 -5.06
CA LEU A 79 11.88 2.28 -5.80
C LEU A 79 12.79 2.20 -7.04
N PRO A 80 14.03 1.68 -6.90
CA PRO A 80 15.01 1.67 -7.97
C PRO A 80 14.65 0.70 -9.10
N ALA A 81 13.91 -0.38 -8.82
CA ALA A 81 13.60 -1.42 -9.79
C ALA A 81 12.24 -1.19 -10.48
N GLN A 82 12.12 -1.60 -11.74
CA GLN A 82 10.86 -1.49 -12.46
C GLN A 82 9.81 -2.44 -11.87
N GLU A 83 10.21 -3.65 -11.47
CA GLU A 83 9.31 -4.62 -10.84
C GLU A 83 8.72 -4.06 -9.53
N GLU A 84 9.50 -3.28 -8.78
CA GLU A 84 9.03 -2.59 -7.57
C GLU A 84 7.92 -1.61 -7.88
N ARG A 85 8.07 -0.84 -8.95
CA ARG A 85 7.08 0.14 -9.39
C ARG A 85 5.79 -0.53 -9.87
N GLU A 86 5.90 -1.65 -10.58
CA GLU A 86 4.74 -2.43 -11.02
C GLU A 86 3.95 -3.00 -9.83
N VAL A 87 4.64 -3.58 -8.85
CA VAL A 87 4.02 -4.09 -7.62
C VAL A 87 3.34 -2.96 -6.84
N VAL A 88 4.00 -1.81 -6.70
CA VAL A 88 3.44 -0.64 -6.01
C VAL A 88 2.19 -0.14 -6.72
N LEU A 89 2.22 -0.05 -8.05
CA LEU A 89 1.08 0.37 -8.85
C LEU A 89 -0.12 -0.56 -8.65
N GLN A 90 0.14 -1.86 -8.63
CA GLN A 90 -0.89 -2.87 -8.42
C GLN A 90 -1.52 -2.73 -7.03
N LEU A 91 -0.69 -2.71 -5.99
CA LEU A 91 -1.13 -2.61 -4.60
C LEU A 91 -1.89 -1.31 -4.34
N ALA A 92 -1.41 -0.21 -4.92
CA ALA A 92 -2.09 1.08 -4.89
C ALA A 92 -3.50 0.97 -5.45
N TYR A 93 -3.64 0.38 -6.65
CA TYR A 93 -4.94 0.20 -7.30
C TYR A 93 -5.88 -0.69 -6.50
N GLU A 94 -5.37 -1.80 -5.97
CA GLU A 94 -6.16 -2.73 -5.16
C GLU A 94 -6.63 -2.11 -3.85
N VAL A 95 -5.79 -1.29 -3.20
CA VAL A 95 -6.15 -0.68 -1.91
C VAL A 95 -7.16 0.43 -2.06
N ILE A 96 -6.98 1.35 -3.02
CA ILE A 96 -8.00 2.38 -3.27
C ILE A 96 -9.33 1.74 -3.68
N SER A 97 -9.28 0.67 -4.47
CA SER A 97 -10.49 -0.07 -4.87
C SER A 97 -11.12 -0.87 -3.73
N ALA A 98 -10.32 -1.38 -2.79
CA ALA A 98 -10.79 -2.12 -1.63
C ALA A 98 -11.25 -1.21 -0.47
N SER A 99 -10.89 0.07 -0.50
CA SER A 99 -11.32 1.10 0.44
C SER A 99 -12.73 1.63 0.13
N ALA A 100 -13.32 1.21 -1.00
CA ALA A 100 -14.69 1.55 -1.38
C ALA A 100 -15.67 1.30 -0.23
N ARG A 101 -16.21 2.39 0.33
CA ARG A 101 -16.96 2.42 1.58
C ARG A 101 -18.36 1.78 1.45
N ALA A 102 -18.86 1.62 0.22
CA ALA A 102 -20.14 0.98 -0.06
C ALA A 102 -20.18 0.33 -1.46
N PRO A 103 -20.92 -0.79 -1.64
CA PRO A 103 -21.11 -1.43 -2.95
C PRO A 103 -21.91 -0.60 -3.96
N GLU A 104 -22.55 0.49 -3.53
CA GLU A 104 -23.34 1.40 -4.38
C GLU A 104 -22.60 2.70 -4.74
N GLU A 105 -21.41 2.94 -4.17
CA GLU A 105 -20.56 4.08 -4.50
C GLU A 105 -19.55 3.71 -5.60
N PRO A 106 -19.07 4.69 -6.38
CA PRO A 106 -17.93 4.45 -7.27
C PRO A 106 -16.75 3.90 -6.46
N VAL A 107 -16.16 2.82 -6.98
CA VAL A 107 -15.10 2.03 -6.32
C VAL A 107 -13.87 2.87 -5.98
N ILE A 108 -13.64 3.96 -6.72
CA ILE A 108 -12.56 4.92 -6.52
C ILE A 108 -13.19 6.32 -6.65
N ASN A 109 -12.92 7.20 -5.69
CA ASN A 109 -13.40 8.58 -5.76
C ASN A 109 -12.47 9.48 -6.63
N PRO A 110 -12.90 10.69 -7.04
CA PRO A 110 -12.09 11.56 -7.90
C PRO A 110 -10.73 11.96 -7.29
N GLU A 111 -10.65 12.10 -5.97
CA GLU A 111 -9.42 12.45 -5.25
C GLU A 111 -8.39 11.30 -5.26
N GLU A 112 -8.84 10.08 -5.00
CA GLU A 112 -8.07 8.84 -5.09
C GLU A 112 -7.64 8.57 -6.52
N GLU A 113 -8.52 8.79 -7.50
CA GLU A 113 -8.19 8.69 -8.91
C GLU A 113 -7.10 9.70 -9.29
N ALA A 114 -7.23 10.96 -8.85
CA ALA A 114 -6.21 11.97 -9.10
C ALA A 114 -4.86 11.60 -8.46
N ALA A 115 -4.85 11.07 -7.24
CA ALA A 115 -3.62 10.64 -6.57
C ALA A 115 -3.02 9.38 -7.23
N TYR A 116 -3.86 8.46 -7.69
CA TYR A 116 -3.42 7.29 -8.46
C TYR A 116 -2.78 7.69 -9.79
N GLN A 117 -3.40 8.63 -10.53
CA GLN A 117 -2.83 9.17 -11.76
C GLN A 117 -1.48 9.87 -11.51
N ARG A 118 -1.33 10.57 -10.37
CA ARG A 118 -0.02 11.12 -9.96
C ARG A 118 1.00 10.01 -9.71
N LEU A 119 0.62 8.94 -9.02
CA LEU A 119 1.51 7.79 -8.83
C LEU A 119 1.94 7.20 -10.17
N VAL A 120 1.01 6.94 -11.10
CA VAL A 120 1.30 6.42 -12.45
C VAL A 120 2.31 7.32 -13.16
N ALA A 121 2.12 8.64 -13.11
CA ALA A 121 3.02 9.60 -13.72
C ALA A 121 4.42 9.59 -13.08
N LEU A 122 4.51 9.41 -11.76
CA LEU A 122 5.79 9.36 -11.03
C LEU A 122 6.54 8.04 -11.23
N LEU A 123 5.82 6.92 -11.39
CA LEU A 123 6.42 5.62 -11.63
C LEU A 123 7.07 5.51 -13.02
N ASP A 124 6.70 6.40 -13.95
CA ASP A 124 7.24 6.48 -15.31
C ASP A 124 7.20 5.11 -16.02
N LEU A 125 6.08 4.40 -15.85
CA LEU A 125 5.86 3.08 -16.43
C LEU A 125 5.20 3.21 -17.81
N PRO A 126 5.51 2.31 -18.77
CA PRO A 126 4.82 2.28 -20.05
C PRO A 126 3.32 2.04 -19.87
N THR A 127 2.48 2.72 -20.66
CA THR A 127 1.01 2.55 -20.60
C THR A 127 0.58 1.09 -20.75
N SER A 128 1.26 0.32 -21.60
CA SER A 128 1.00 -1.11 -21.77
C SER A 128 1.24 -1.94 -20.50
N VAL A 129 2.18 -1.52 -19.65
CA VAL A 129 2.44 -2.16 -18.35
C VAL A 129 1.39 -1.73 -17.35
N VAL A 130 1.05 -0.44 -17.29
CA VAL A 130 0.01 0.11 -16.41
C VAL A 130 -1.32 -0.60 -16.65
N GLU A 131 -1.78 -0.67 -17.89
CA GLU A 131 -3.03 -1.35 -18.26
C GLU A 131 -3.02 -2.84 -17.88
N LYS A 132 -1.89 -3.52 -18.07
CA LYS A 132 -1.74 -4.93 -17.70
C LYS A 132 -1.85 -5.10 -16.18
N VAL A 133 -1.14 -4.28 -15.41
CA VAL A 133 -1.15 -4.31 -13.94
C VAL A 133 -2.54 -4.00 -13.40
N GLU A 134 -3.24 -3.01 -13.95
CA GLU A 134 -4.62 -2.72 -13.58
C GLU A 134 -5.57 -3.87 -13.90
N GLN A 135 -5.42 -4.54 -15.03
CA GLN A 135 -6.24 -5.70 -15.39
C GLN A 135 -6.00 -6.87 -14.43
N GLU A 136 -4.75 -7.13 -14.07
CA GLU A 136 -4.40 -8.14 -13.06
C GLU A 136 -5.02 -7.80 -11.71
N ALA A 137 -4.89 -6.55 -11.26
CA ALA A 137 -5.50 -6.07 -10.03
C ALA A 137 -7.03 -6.21 -10.05
N LYS A 138 -7.70 -5.81 -11.13
CA LYS A 138 -9.16 -5.97 -11.31
C LYS A 138 -9.59 -7.43 -11.25
N ALA A 139 -8.84 -8.32 -11.88
CA ALA A 139 -9.12 -9.76 -11.84
C ALA A 139 -8.94 -10.33 -10.42
N ASP A 140 -7.95 -9.84 -9.67
CA ASP A 140 -7.72 -10.21 -8.27
C ASP A 140 -8.83 -9.66 -7.35
N LEU A 141 -9.31 -8.44 -7.58
CA LEU A 141 -10.43 -7.82 -6.85
C LEU A 141 -11.75 -8.61 -6.99
N GLN A 142 -11.98 -9.28 -8.12
CA GLN A 142 -13.16 -10.13 -8.33
C GLN A 142 -13.14 -11.43 -7.49
N GLN A 143 -12.02 -11.73 -6.82
CA GLN A 143 -11.89 -12.86 -5.90
C GLN A 143 -11.55 -12.38 -4.49
N PRO A 144 -12.51 -11.74 -3.78
CA PRO A 144 -12.24 -10.99 -2.55
C PRO A 144 -11.65 -11.82 -1.40
N GLN A 145 -11.92 -13.12 -1.34
CA GLN A 145 -11.32 -14.00 -0.33
C GLN A 145 -9.83 -14.27 -0.54
N ASN A 146 -9.29 -14.01 -1.73
CA ASN A 146 -7.89 -14.29 -2.09
C ASN A 146 -7.02 -13.04 -2.23
N ILE A 147 -7.59 -11.82 -2.13
CA ILE A 147 -6.84 -10.58 -2.35
C ILE A 147 -5.71 -10.47 -1.33
N VAL A 148 -6.02 -10.60 -0.04
CA VAL A 148 -5.02 -10.46 1.03
C VAL A 148 -3.97 -11.55 0.94
N ASP A 149 -4.36 -12.80 0.69
CA ASP A 149 -3.43 -13.91 0.54
C ASP A 149 -2.52 -13.74 -0.69
N ARG A 150 -3.04 -13.28 -1.82
CA ARG A 150 -2.25 -13.02 -3.04
C ARG A 150 -1.34 -11.81 -2.91
N MET A 151 -1.82 -10.72 -2.29
CA MET A 151 -0.98 -9.57 -1.96
C MET A 151 0.14 -10.00 -1.02
N THR A 152 -0.16 -10.85 -0.03
CA THR A 152 0.82 -11.43 0.89
C THR A 152 1.83 -12.27 0.13
N ASP A 153 1.38 -13.16 -0.76
CA ASP A 153 2.26 -14.01 -1.56
C ASP A 153 3.14 -13.22 -2.55
N ARG A 154 2.60 -12.20 -3.22
CA ARG A 154 3.36 -11.33 -4.14
C ARG A 154 4.40 -10.51 -3.37
N LEU A 155 3.97 -9.86 -2.27
CA LEU A 155 4.88 -9.12 -1.41
C LEU A 155 5.94 -10.04 -0.80
N ARG A 156 5.56 -11.24 -0.38
CA ARG A 156 6.49 -12.23 0.17
C ARG A 156 7.51 -12.68 -0.86
N ARG A 157 7.11 -12.96 -2.11
CA ARG A 157 8.06 -13.22 -3.21
C ARG A 157 8.98 -12.03 -3.46
N PHE A 158 8.46 -10.82 -3.37
CA PHE A 158 9.23 -9.59 -3.50
C PHE A 158 10.22 -9.36 -2.33
N ILE A 159 9.84 -9.75 -1.10
CA ILE A 159 10.68 -9.61 0.10
C ILE A 159 11.73 -10.73 0.18
N GLU A 160 11.40 -11.94 -0.29
CA GLU A 160 12.27 -13.13 -0.23
C GLU A 160 13.24 -13.24 -1.43
N HIS A 161 13.08 -12.46 -2.50
CA HIS A 161 14.04 -12.38 -3.62
C HIS A 161 14.63 -10.97 -3.74
N PRO A 162 15.92 -10.77 -3.34
CA PRO A 162 16.58 -9.47 -3.32
C PRO A 162 16.87 -8.87 -4.70
#